data_AF-A0A4V6E1Z5-F1
#
_entry.id   AF-A0A4V6E1Z5-F1
#
_cell.length_a   1.000
_cell.length_b   1.000
_cell.length_c   1.000
_cell.angle_alpha   90.00
_cell.angle_beta   90.00
_cell.angle_gamma   90.00
#
_symmetry.space_group_name_H-M   'P 1'
#
loop_
_entity.id
_entity.type
_entity.pdbx_description
1 polymer ?
#
loop_
_entity_poly.entity_id
_entity_poly.type
_entity_poly.pdbx_seq_one_letter_code
_entity_poly.pdbx_strand_id
1 'polypeptide(L)'
;WRTKFSDYLRKAHPDKPVKSVLASPGYRTGPFHWDGRRFAPRELALLHSFPHGFDLPEATTVAREQIGNAVPPELGASVVGAVLGTHEQTDAEQLPSPRRGRTSHQTYRERTERRLKELYGDDVLDD
;
A
#
# COMPACT_ATOMS: atom_id res chain seq x y z
N TRP A 1 11.98 8.68 -10.42
CA TRP A 1 11.29 7.96 -11.51
C TRP A 1 10.90 6.60 -10.97
N ARG A 2 9.67 6.15 -11.23
CA ARG A 2 9.29 4.78 -10.90
C ARG A 2 9.66 3.94 -12.12
N THR A 3 10.55 2.97 -11.99
CA THR A 3 10.90 2.09 -13.11
C THR A 3 9.62 1.43 -13.63
N LYS A 4 9.51 1.21 -14.96
CA LYS A 4 8.32 0.62 -15.61
C LYS A 4 7.87 -0.71 -14.99
N PHE A 5 8.74 -1.34 -14.18
CA PHE A 5 8.55 -2.65 -13.57
C PHE A 5 8.53 -2.63 -12.03
N SER A 6 8.38 -1.47 -11.40
CA SER A 6 8.35 -1.37 -9.93
C SER A 6 7.30 -2.22 -9.21
N ASP A 7 6.28 -2.69 -9.93
CA ASP A 7 5.20 -3.55 -9.41
C ASP A 7 5.27 -4.97 -9.96
N TYR A 8 6.24 -5.25 -10.83
CA TYR A 8 6.46 -6.54 -11.45
C TYR A 8 6.83 -7.57 -10.39
N LEU A 9 6.00 -8.59 -10.24
CA LEU A 9 6.16 -9.69 -9.28
C LEU A 9 6.45 -9.23 -7.84
N ARG A 10 5.95 -8.04 -7.47
CA ARG A 10 6.21 -7.46 -6.15
C ARG A 10 5.53 -8.30 -5.07
N LYS A 11 6.34 -8.93 -4.21
CA LYS A 11 5.88 -9.63 -3.02
C LYS A 11 5.62 -8.62 -1.89
N ALA A 12 4.56 -8.87 -1.13
CA ALA A 12 4.32 -8.21 0.15
C ALA A 12 5.29 -8.74 1.21
N HIS A 13 5.59 -7.91 2.21
CA HIS A 13 6.30 -8.31 3.40
C HIS A 13 5.27 -8.46 4.54
N PRO A 14 5.34 -9.50 5.39
CA PRO A 14 4.34 -9.76 6.41
C PRO A 14 4.18 -8.58 7.39
N ASP A 15 5.29 -8.00 7.84
CA ASP A 15 5.27 -6.93 8.85
C ASP A 15 5.28 -5.49 8.29
N LYS A 16 5.07 -5.32 6.98
CA LYS A 16 5.10 -3.98 6.36
C LYS A 16 3.82 -3.73 5.58
N PRO A 17 3.38 -2.46 5.49
CA PRO A 17 2.19 -2.13 4.71
C PRO A 17 2.36 -2.59 3.27
N VAL A 18 1.30 -3.20 2.76
CA VAL A 18 1.23 -3.64 1.37
C VAL A 18 1.02 -2.41 0.47
N LYS A 19 1.47 -2.51 -0.77
CA LYS A 19 1.14 -1.48 -1.77
C LYS A 19 -0.36 -1.55 -2.07
N SER A 20 -0.94 -0.42 -2.46
CA SER A 20 -2.32 -0.31 -2.94
C SER A 20 -2.75 -1.50 -3.79
N VAL A 21 -3.84 -2.14 -3.38
CA VAL A 21 -4.49 -3.23 -4.12
C VAL A 21 -5.18 -2.60 -5.33
N LEU A 22 -4.76 -2.99 -6.53
CA LEU A 22 -5.38 -2.51 -7.76
C LEU A 22 -6.62 -3.34 -8.07
N ALA A 23 -7.69 -2.70 -8.55
CA ALA A 23 -8.91 -3.38 -8.98
C ALA A 23 -8.66 -4.33 -10.16
N SER A 24 -7.89 -3.85 -11.14
CA SER A 24 -7.56 -4.61 -12.36
C SER A 24 -6.04 -4.69 -12.56
N PRO A 25 -5.34 -5.53 -11.77
CA PRO A 25 -3.90 -5.70 -11.89
C PRO A 25 -3.56 -6.53 -13.13
N GLY A 26 -2.45 -6.19 -13.79
CA GLY A 26 -1.88 -7.04 -14.82
C GLY A 26 -1.48 -8.42 -14.29
N TYR A 27 -1.29 -9.38 -15.20
CA TYR A 27 -0.95 -10.77 -14.83
C TYR A 27 0.32 -10.91 -13.97
N ARG A 28 1.29 -10.03 -14.13
CA ARG A 28 2.53 -10.01 -13.33
C ARG A 28 2.59 -8.85 -12.35
N THR A 29 1.49 -8.15 -12.14
CA THR A 29 1.41 -7.01 -11.24
C THR A 29 1.04 -7.50 -9.84
N GLY A 30 1.89 -7.17 -8.87
CA GLY A 30 1.63 -7.44 -7.46
C GLY A 30 0.49 -6.57 -6.88
N PRO A 31 0.19 -6.72 -5.58
CA PRO A 31 0.98 -7.46 -4.61
C PRO A 31 0.77 -8.98 -4.65
N PHE A 32 1.86 -9.73 -4.52
CA PHE A 32 1.86 -11.18 -4.26
C PHE A 32 2.02 -11.43 -2.76
N HIS A 33 1.45 -12.52 -2.27
CA HIS A 33 1.65 -13.01 -0.90
C HIS A 33 3.15 -13.28 -0.66
N TRP A 34 3.61 -13.13 0.58
CA TRP A 34 5.02 -13.40 0.93
C TRP A 34 5.43 -14.85 0.61
N ASP A 35 4.49 -15.79 0.72
CA ASP A 35 4.65 -17.20 0.30
C ASP A 35 4.78 -17.41 -1.22
N GLY A 36 4.80 -16.35 -2.04
CA GLY A 36 5.03 -16.46 -3.49
C GLY A 36 3.79 -16.83 -4.32
N ARG A 37 2.58 -16.71 -3.75
CA ARG A 37 1.29 -16.90 -4.44
C ARG A 37 0.53 -15.58 -4.59
N ARG A 38 -0.63 -15.59 -5.26
CA ARG A 38 -1.58 -14.46 -5.21
C ARG A 38 -2.33 -14.45 -3.87
N PHE A 39 -2.64 -13.26 -3.37
CA PHE A 39 -3.57 -13.10 -2.25
C PHE A 39 -4.97 -13.58 -2.66
N ALA A 40 -5.63 -14.37 -1.83
CA ALA A 40 -7.03 -14.71 -2.00
C ALA A 40 -7.92 -13.45 -1.82
N PRO A 41 -9.12 -13.40 -2.42
CA PRO A 41 -10.04 -12.27 -2.24
C PRO A 41 -10.30 -11.93 -0.77
N ARG A 42 -10.47 -12.96 0.08
CA ARG A 42 -10.62 -12.78 1.53
C ARG A 42 -9.45 -12.06 2.17
N GLU A 43 -8.22 -12.41 1.79
CA GLU A 43 -7.01 -11.78 2.34
C GLU A 43 -6.89 -10.32 1.89
N LEU A 44 -7.23 -10.03 0.63
CA LEU A 44 -7.27 -8.64 0.13
C LEU A 44 -8.33 -7.82 0.87
N ALA A 45 -9.48 -8.40 1.17
CA ALA A 45 -10.52 -7.75 1.96
C ALA A 45 -10.01 -7.44 3.38
N LEU A 46 -9.32 -8.39 4.03
CA LEU A 46 -8.70 -8.15 5.35
C LEU A 46 -7.64 -7.05 5.30
N LEU A 47 -6.83 -6.97 4.24
CA LEU A 47 -5.89 -5.86 4.04
C LEU A 47 -6.59 -4.50 3.89
N HIS A 48 -7.83 -4.50 3.40
CA HIS A 48 -8.71 -3.32 3.34
C HIS A 48 -9.59 -3.19 4.59
N SER A 49 -9.26 -3.86 5.70
CA SER A 49 -10.00 -3.80 6.97
C SER A 49 -11.46 -4.23 6.88
N PHE A 50 -11.82 -5.08 5.91
CA PHE A 50 -13.14 -5.70 5.90
C PHE A 50 -13.25 -6.74 7.04
N PRO A 51 -14.42 -6.89 7.66
CA PRO A 51 -14.66 -7.94 8.64
C PRO A 51 -14.43 -9.34 8.04
N HIS A 52 -13.95 -10.29 8.85
CA HIS A 52 -13.64 -11.65 8.40
C HIS A 52 -14.83 -12.36 7.72
N GLY A 53 -16.05 -12.12 8.22
CA GLY A 53 -17.30 -12.69 7.70
C GLY A 53 -17.99 -11.86 6.60
N PHE A 54 -17.33 -10.84 6.03
CA PHE A 54 -17.96 -10.00 5.00
C PHE A 54 -18.31 -10.83 3.75
N ASP A 55 -19.53 -10.71 3.24
CA ASP A 55 -19.96 -11.46 2.07
C ASP A 55 -19.26 -10.92 0.81
N LEU A 56 -18.50 -11.79 0.14
CA LEU A 56 -17.73 -11.44 -1.06
C LEU A 56 -18.33 -12.17 -2.27
N PRO A 57 -18.28 -11.56 -3.47
CA PRO A 57 -18.72 -12.26 -4.67
C PRO A 57 -18.00 -13.59 -4.86
N GLU A 58 -18.72 -14.62 -5.30
CA GLU A 58 -18.14 -15.93 -5.62
C GLU A 58 -17.07 -15.82 -6.71
N ALA A 59 -17.34 -14.98 -7.72
CA ALA A 59 -16.40 -14.73 -8.81
C ALA A 59 -15.18 -13.97 -8.30
N THR A 60 -14.06 -14.67 -8.20
CA THR A 60 -12.78 -14.17 -7.70
C THR A 60 -12.28 -12.89 -8.39
N THR A 61 -12.50 -12.75 -9.71
CA THR A 61 -12.12 -11.53 -10.44
C THR A 61 -12.99 -10.34 -10.03
N VAL A 62 -14.31 -10.54 -9.91
CA VAL A 62 -15.27 -9.51 -9.49
C VAL A 62 -14.99 -9.08 -8.06
N ALA A 63 -14.74 -10.04 -7.16
CA ALA A 63 -14.38 -9.75 -5.78
C ALA A 63 -13.11 -8.88 -5.70
N ARG A 64 -12.07 -9.18 -6.49
CA ARG A 64 -10.85 -8.36 -6.53
C ARG A 64 -11.09 -6.95 -7.05
N GLU A 65 -11.88 -6.82 -8.10
CA GLU A 65 -12.23 -5.52 -8.68
C GLU A 65 -12.99 -4.66 -7.68
N GLN A 66 -13.98 -5.23 -6.99
CA GLN A 66 -14.75 -4.56 -5.95
C GLN A 66 -13.86 -4.15 -4.78
N ILE A 67 -13.02 -5.06 -4.26
CA ILE A 67 -12.11 -4.75 -3.15
C ILE A 67 -11.11 -3.64 -3.53
N GLY A 68 -10.54 -3.71 -4.74
CA GLY A 68 -9.55 -2.71 -5.19
C GLY A 68 -10.15 -1.32 -5.43
N ASN A 69 -11.44 -1.23 -5.76
CA ASN A 69 -12.15 0.04 -5.90
C ASN A 69 -12.81 0.52 -4.59
N ALA A 70 -12.95 -0.36 -3.60
CA ALA A 70 -13.61 -0.02 -2.34
C ALA A 70 -12.75 0.87 -1.44
N VAL A 71 -13.42 1.74 -0.70
CA VAL A 71 -12.83 2.44 0.44
C VAL A 71 -12.75 1.45 1.62
N PRO A 72 -11.60 1.32 2.31
CA PRO A 72 -11.49 0.52 3.53
C PRO A 72 -12.53 0.94 4.59
N PRO A 73 -13.28 0.01 5.21
CA PRO A 73 -14.34 0.37 6.17
C PRO A 73 -13.85 1.20 7.35
N GLU A 74 -12.68 0.88 7.92
CA GLU A 74 -12.07 1.65 9.01
C GLU A 74 -11.75 3.10 8.61
N LEU A 75 -11.28 3.29 7.38
CA LEU A 75 -11.04 4.63 6.85
C LEU A 75 -12.35 5.39 6.66
N GLY A 76 -13.37 4.71 6.12
CA GLY A 76 -14.71 5.29 5.95
C GLY A 76 -15.33 5.70 7.29
N ALA A 77 -15.26 4.81 8.29
CA ALA A 77 -15.73 5.07 9.64
C ALA A 77 -15.03 6.28 10.27
N SER A 78 -13.70 6.37 10.11
CA SER A 78 -12.92 7.51 10.62
C SER A 78 -13.33 8.84 9.98
N VAL A 79 -13.55 8.87 8.65
CA VAL A 79 -14.01 10.07 7.95
C VAL A 79 -15.41 10.48 8.42
N VAL A 80 -16.33 9.53 8.54
CA VAL A 80 -17.70 9.80 9.02
C VAL A 80 -17.68 10.30 10.47
N GLY A 81 -16.90 9.66 11.34
CA GLY A 81 -16.75 10.10 12.73
C GLY A 81 -16.17 11.52 12.85
N ALA A 82 -15.22 11.89 11.98
CA ALA A 82 -14.70 13.25 11.94
C ALA A 82 -15.76 14.28 11.52
N VAL A 83 -16.60 13.95 10.54
CA VAL A 83 -17.70 14.80 10.09
C VAL A 83 -18.78 14.95 11.17
N LEU A 84 -19.08 13.88 11.89
CA LEU A 84 -20.07 13.87 12.98
C LEU A 84 -19.54 14.44 14.30
N GLY A 85 -18.24 14.74 14.38
CA GLY A 85 -17.61 15.20 15.62
C GLY A 85 -17.45 14.11 16.70
N THR A 86 -17.61 12.84 16.33
CA THR A 86 -17.50 11.68 17.23
C THR A 86 -16.14 10.97 17.13
N HIS A 87 -15.18 11.53 16.39
CA HIS A 87 -13.86 10.92 16.26
C HIS A 87 -13.07 10.95 17.56
N GLU A 88 -12.41 9.84 17.89
CA GLU A 88 -11.29 9.84 18.80
C GLU A 88 -10.07 10.42 18.07
N GLN A 89 -9.40 11.40 18.68
CA GLN A 89 -8.13 11.88 18.19
C GLN A 89 -7.09 10.78 18.45
N THR A 90 -6.60 10.16 17.39
CA THR A 90 -5.40 9.34 17.45
C THR A 90 -4.18 10.24 17.30
N ASP A 91 -3.16 10.01 18.13
CA ASP A 91 -1.83 10.58 17.95
C ASP A 91 -1.24 9.96 16.69
N ALA A 92 -1.62 10.49 15.52
CA ALA A 92 -1.11 10.03 14.25
C ALA A 92 0.41 10.15 14.31
N GLU A 93 1.12 9.01 14.25
CA GLU A 93 2.53 9.00 13.89
C GLU A 93 2.65 9.88 12.65
N GLN A 94 3.47 10.93 12.77
CA GLN A 94 3.47 12.03 11.81
C GLN A 94 3.93 11.52 10.46
N LEU A 95 2.98 11.03 9.66
CA LEU A 95 3.27 10.58 8.31
C LEU A 95 3.80 11.80 7.57
N PRO A 96 4.98 11.70 6.94
CA PRO A 96 5.53 12.83 6.24
C PRO A 96 4.48 13.30 5.23
N SER A 97 4.10 14.58 5.33
CA SER A 97 3.13 15.17 4.43
C SER A 97 3.53 14.85 2.99
N PRO A 98 2.57 14.50 2.10
CA PRO A 98 2.87 14.30 0.69
C PRO A 98 3.60 15.54 0.20
N ARG A 99 4.90 15.41 -0.09
CA ARG A 99 5.74 16.57 -0.36
C ARG A 99 5.21 17.25 -1.61
N ARG A 100 4.56 18.41 -1.44
CA ARG A 100 4.10 19.27 -2.52
C ARG A 100 5.32 19.87 -3.21
N GLY A 101 5.82 19.20 -4.24
CA GLY A 101 6.88 19.73 -5.09
C GLY A 101 7.25 18.78 -6.23
N ARG A 102 7.42 19.33 -7.43
CA ARG A 102 8.10 18.62 -8.53
C ARG A 102 9.59 18.54 -8.17
N THR A 103 10.02 17.45 -7.53
CA THR A 103 11.46 17.21 -7.29
C THR A 103 12.15 16.82 -8.60
N SER A 104 13.22 17.52 -8.96
CA SER A 104 14.14 17.13 -10.04
C SER A 104 14.73 15.74 -9.79
N HIS A 105 15.03 15.01 -10.87
CA HIS A 105 15.69 13.70 -10.86
C HIS A 105 16.91 13.65 -9.94
N GLN A 106 17.74 14.70 -10.00
CA GLN A 106 18.97 14.84 -9.23
C GLN A 106 18.68 14.93 -7.73
N THR A 107 17.74 15.80 -7.34
CA THR A 107 17.33 15.98 -5.94
C THR A 107 16.65 14.75 -5.33
N TYR A 108 16.07 13.86 -6.14
CA TYR A 108 15.50 12.59 -5.68
C TYR A 108 16.57 11.53 -5.45
N ARG A 109 17.56 11.44 -6.36
CA ARG A 109 18.68 10.50 -6.28
C ARG A 109 19.51 10.76 -5.03
N GLU A 110 19.94 12.00 -4.84
CA GLU A 110 20.71 12.45 -3.67
C GLU A 110 20.00 12.16 -2.33
N ARG A 111 18.67 12.30 -2.28
CA ARG A 111 17.88 12.00 -1.09
C ARG A 111 17.73 10.51 -0.84
N THR A 112 17.60 9.73 -1.91
CA THR A 112 17.50 8.27 -1.81
C THR A 112 18.82 7.70 -1.34
N GLU A 113 19.93 8.15 -1.92
CA GLU A 113 21.30 7.83 -1.49
C GLU A 113 21.51 8.21 -0.01
N ARG A 114 21.11 9.43 0.40
CA ARG A 114 21.18 9.85 1.81
C ARG A 114 20.37 8.95 2.75
N ARG A 115 19.13 8.61 2.39
CA ARG A 115 18.26 7.77 3.22
C ARG A 115 18.73 6.32 3.29
N LEU A 116 19.32 5.80 2.21
CA LEU A 116 19.95 4.48 2.20
C LEU A 116 21.17 4.47 3.13
N LYS A 117 22.01 5.52 3.07
CA LYS A 117 23.14 5.69 3.99
C LYS A 117 22.72 5.78 5.46
N GLU A 118 21.66 6.52 5.77
CA GLU A 118 21.11 6.63 7.13
C GLU A 118 20.62 5.29 7.69
N LEU A 119 20.06 4.41 6.85
CA LEU A 119 19.47 3.15 7.28
C LEU A 119 20.45 1.97 7.29
N TYR A 120 21.48 2.01 6.44
CA TYR A 120 22.33 0.85 6.15
C TYR A 120 23.84 1.15 6.19
N GLY A 121 24.25 2.38 6.49
CA GLY A 121 25.66 2.79 6.52
C GLY A 121 26.20 3.26 5.16
N ASP A 122 27.44 3.75 5.13
CA ASP A 122 28.05 4.35 3.94
C ASP A 122 28.38 3.35 2.82
N ASP A 123 28.45 2.06 3.12
CA ASP A 123 28.92 0.97 2.22
C ASP A 123 27.90 0.58 1.13
N VAL A 124 26.72 1.21 1.08
CA VAL A 124 25.57 0.76 0.27
C VAL A 124 25.64 1.21 -1.20
N LEU A 125 26.59 2.08 -1.56
CA LEU A 125 26.68 2.69 -2.89
C LEU A 125 27.95 2.33 -3.68
N ASP A 126 28.80 1.44 -3.14
CA ASP A 126 30.12 1.11 -3.72
C ASP A 126 30.13 -0.14 -4.63
N ASP A 127 28.97 -0.70 -5.01
CA ASP A 127 28.80 -1.79 -5.99
C ASP A 127 28.02 -1.38 -7.25
#